data_AF-A0A535FSK0-F1
#
_entry.id   AF-A0A535FSK0-F1
#
_cell.length_a   1.000
_cell.length_b   1.000
_cell.length_c   1.000
_cell.angle_alpha   90.00
_cell.angle_beta   90.00
_cell.angle_gamma   90.00
#
_symmetry.space_group_name_H-M   'P 1'
#
loop_
_entity.id
_entity.type
_entity.pdbx_description
1 polymer ?
#
loop_
_entity_poly.entity_id
_entity_poly.type
_entity_poly.pdbx_seq_one_letter_code
_entity_poly.pdbx_strand_id
1 'polypeptide(L)'
;MQHQQAVIEQQGLARVVALENEALPAVVAMELAGVQVDTEHWRKVLINKCARLAQLQEQIQQVLGEALVEKQACAQQSLFDGKPVQAHVSLSSNEQLKDSLHALGIKVTSTNAVTLAAMKDAHPVVPLIQEWKKLQKFVSSFGETFLEHVGSDNRIHATFDQLGADSGRFSCYRPNLQQIPKEKDPDADIRRCFIARPGYTLLIADLSNIELRICTQRQHASCFIFHQRSIRRSITSMG
;
A
#
# COMPACT_ATOMS: atom_id res chain seq x y z
N MET A 1 -28.47 4.48 -26.21
CA MET A 1 -29.70 4.78 -25.46
C MET A 1 -30.80 3.75 -25.72
N GLN A 2 -31.63 3.83 -26.77
CA GLN A 2 -32.78 2.92 -26.96
C GLN A 2 -32.42 1.42 -27.03
N HIS A 3 -31.33 1.07 -27.72
CA HIS A 3 -30.87 -0.33 -27.80
C HIS A 3 -30.41 -0.88 -26.44
N GLN A 4 -29.75 -0.06 -25.62
CA GLN A 4 -29.29 -0.45 -24.28
C GLN A 4 -30.47 -0.60 -23.31
N GLN A 5 -31.49 0.27 -23.43
CA GLN A 5 -32.71 0.20 -22.63
C GLN A 5 -33.43 -1.15 -22.83
N ALA A 6 -33.58 -1.59 -24.09
CA ALA A 6 -34.21 -2.86 -24.42
C ALA A 6 -33.46 -4.07 -23.83
N VAL A 7 -32.13 -4.05 -23.84
CA VAL A 7 -31.30 -5.11 -23.24
C VAL A 7 -31.43 -5.11 -21.71
N ILE A 8 -31.45 -3.94 -21.08
CA ILE A 8 -31.63 -3.79 -19.62
C ILE A 8 -32.98 -4.38 -19.18
N GLU A 9 -34.04 -4.09 -19.92
CA GLU A 9 -35.38 -4.62 -19.67
C GLU A 9 -35.43 -6.14 -19.89
N GLN A 10 -34.87 -6.64 -20.99
CA GLN A 10 -34.83 -8.06 -21.30
C GLN A 10 -34.07 -8.88 -20.23
N GLN A 11 -33.00 -8.31 -19.64
CA GLN A 11 -32.22 -8.96 -18.59
C GLN A 11 -32.71 -8.69 -17.16
N GLY A 12 -33.79 -7.91 -16.98
CA GLY A 12 -34.33 -7.59 -15.65
C GLY A 12 -33.40 -6.71 -14.80
N LEU A 13 -32.51 -5.94 -15.44
CA LEU A 13 -31.49 -5.14 -14.76
C LEU A 13 -31.95 -3.72 -14.40
N ALA A 14 -33.22 -3.37 -14.68
CA ALA A 14 -33.76 -2.03 -14.47
C ALA A 14 -33.56 -1.52 -13.04
N ARG A 15 -33.74 -2.37 -12.03
CA ARG A 15 -33.53 -2.01 -10.61
C ARG A 15 -32.05 -1.72 -10.30
N VAL A 16 -31.13 -2.49 -10.88
CA VAL A 16 -29.69 -2.29 -10.68
C VAL A 16 -29.27 -0.96 -11.28
N VAL A 17 -29.67 -0.70 -12.54
CA VAL A 17 -29.37 0.57 -13.22
C VAL A 17 -29.95 1.76 -12.46
N ALA A 18 -31.17 1.65 -11.93
CA ALA A 18 -31.76 2.70 -11.10
C ALA A 18 -30.90 2.97 -9.84
N LEU A 19 -30.48 1.93 -9.12
CA LEU A 19 -29.63 2.06 -7.94
C LEU A 19 -28.27 2.68 -8.26
N GLU A 20 -27.63 2.27 -9.35
CA GLU A 20 -26.35 2.85 -9.77
C GLU A 20 -26.49 4.34 -10.11
N ASN A 21 -27.56 4.72 -10.81
CA ASN A 21 -27.85 6.12 -11.13
C ASN A 21 -28.19 6.96 -9.88
N GLU A 22 -28.85 6.38 -8.88
CA GLU A 22 -29.14 7.05 -7.60
C GLU A 22 -27.87 7.35 -6.80
N ALA A 23 -26.82 6.52 -6.93
CA ALA A 23 -25.54 6.76 -6.26
C ALA A 23 -24.68 7.82 -6.97
N LEU A 24 -24.87 8.02 -8.28
CA LEU A 24 -24.05 8.92 -9.09
C LEU A 24 -23.93 10.36 -8.54
N PRO A 25 -25.00 11.03 -8.07
CA PRO A 25 -24.89 12.37 -7.48
C PRO A 25 -23.95 12.41 -6.27
N ALA A 26 -23.93 11.36 -5.44
CA ALA A 26 -23.03 11.29 -4.29
C ALA A 26 -21.58 11.11 -4.74
N VAL A 27 -21.32 10.29 -5.76
CA VAL A 27 -19.99 10.10 -6.35
C VAL A 27 -19.45 11.42 -6.90
N VAL A 28 -20.26 12.13 -7.70
CA VAL A 28 -19.89 13.44 -8.25
C VAL A 28 -19.62 14.45 -7.13
N ALA A 29 -20.45 14.48 -6.08
CA ALA A 29 -20.23 15.36 -4.93
C ALA A 29 -18.93 15.03 -4.20
N MET A 30 -18.56 13.75 -4.07
CA MET A 30 -17.29 13.33 -3.47
C MET A 30 -16.09 13.79 -4.30
N GLU A 31 -16.13 13.63 -5.63
CA GLU A 31 -15.07 14.07 -6.54
C GLU A 31 -14.87 15.59 -6.49
N LEU A 32 -15.96 16.35 -6.56
CA LEU A 32 -15.91 17.82 -6.51
C LEU A 32 -15.47 18.35 -5.16
N ALA A 33 -15.89 17.70 -4.06
CA ALA A 33 -15.50 18.14 -2.72
C ALA A 33 -14.02 17.86 -2.44
N GLY A 34 -13.51 16.70 -2.87
CA GLY A 34 -12.14 16.26 -2.57
C GLY A 34 -11.87 16.10 -1.07
N VAL A 35 -10.65 15.69 -0.74
CA VAL A 35 -10.18 15.57 0.65
C VAL A 35 -9.03 16.52 0.90
N GLN A 36 -9.08 17.25 2.01
CA GLN A 36 -8.02 18.20 2.37
C GLN A 36 -6.81 17.45 2.95
N VAL A 37 -5.61 17.89 2.57
CA VAL A 37 -4.36 17.22 2.94
C VAL A 37 -3.37 18.23 3.54
N ASP A 38 -2.78 17.84 4.68
CA ASP A 38 -1.62 18.50 5.27
C ASP A 38 -0.36 18.02 4.54
N THR A 39 0.07 18.83 3.56
CA THR A 39 1.27 18.53 2.76
C THR A 39 2.56 18.69 3.55
N GLU A 40 2.59 19.53 4.60
CA GLU A 40 3.77 19.73 5.43
C GLU A 40 4.00 18.50 6.31
N HIS A 41 2.94 18.03 6.98
CA HIS A 41 3.01 16.80 7.77
C HIS A 41 3.36 15.60 6.88
N TRP A 42 2.78 15.47 5.69
CA TRP A 42 3.11 14.40 4.75
C TRP A 42 4.58 14.39 4.37
N ARG A 43 5.17 15.54 4.04
CA ARG A 43 6.60 15.65 3.73
C ARG A 43 7.48 15.29 4.92
N LYS A 44 7.10 15.65 6.14
CA LYS A 44 7.82 15.22 7.37
C LYS A 44 7.86 13.69 7.49
N VAL A 45 6.72 13.02 7.23
CA VAL A 45 6.66 11.55 7.20
C VAL A 45 7.57 10.97 6.12
N LEU A 46 7.59 11.58 4.93
CA LEU A 46 8.46 11.15 3.83
C LEU A 46 9.94 11.30 4.16
N ILE A 47 10.36 12.42 4.74
CA ILE A 47 11.76 12.65 5.17
C ILE A 47 12.19 11.54 6.13
N ASN A 48 11.38 11.25 7.15
CA ASN A 48 11.69 10.20 8.13
C ASN A 48 11.80 8.81 7.48
N LYS A 49 10.87 8.47 6.57
CA LYS A 49 10.89 7.18 5.86
C LYS A 49 12.07 7.08 4.88
N CYS A 50 12.43 8.17 4.19
CA CYS A 50 13.60 8.23 3.30
C CYS A 50 14.90 8.09 4.10
N ALA A 51 15.02 8.73 5.26
CA ALA A 51 16.17 8.57 6.15
C ALA A 51 16.31 7.12 6.63
N ARG A 52 15.20 6.48 7.05
CA ARG A 52 15.19 5.07 7.43
C ARG A 52 15.55 4.15 6.26
N LEU A 53 15.07 4.45 5.06
CA LEU A 53 15.39 3.69 3.85
C LEU A 53 16.89 3.75 3.55
N ALA A 54 17.51 4.93 3.65
CA ALA A 54 18.95 5.10 3.47
C ALA A 54 19.76 4.32 4.51
N GLN A 55 19.37 4.37 5.79
CA GLN A 55 20.01 3.59 6.85
C GLN A 55 19.94 2.08 6.60
N LEU A 56 18.76 1.57 6.21
CA LEU A 56 18.59 0.16 5.88
C LEU A 56 19.45 -0.23 4.68
N GLN A 57 19.55 0.65 3.69
CA GLN A 57 20.37 0.42 2.50
C GLN A 57 21.85 0.27 2.89
N GLU A 58 22.37 1.16 3.74
CA GLU A 58 23.75 1.10 4.24
C GLU A 58 23.99 -0.18 5.06
N GLN A 59 23.08 -0.52 5.99
CA GLN A 59 23.17 -1.75 6.79
C GLN A 59 23.19 -3.01 5.92
N ILE A 60 22.33 -3.07 4.91
CA ILE A 60 22.30 -4.22 4.00
C ILE A 60 23.58 -4.25 3.16
N GLN A 61 24.05 -3.11 2.65
CA GLN A 61 25.29 -3.04 1.87
C GLN A 61 26.51 -3.46 2.69
N GLN A 62 26.58 -3.08 3.96
CA GLN A 62 27.65 -3.51 4.87
C GLN A 62 27.64 -5.03 5.05
N VAL A 63 26.49 -5.61 5.42
CA VAL A 63 26.38 -7.06 5.67
C VAL A 63 26.63 -7.88 4.40
N LEU A 64 26.10 -7.44 3.25
CA LEU A 64 26.35 -8.12 1.98
C LEU A 64 27.80 -7.94 1.50
N GLY A 65 28.39 -6.76 1.71
CA GLY A 65 29.77 -6.45 1.35
C GLY A 65 30.78 -7.26 2.14
N GLU A 66 30.60 -7.34 3.47
CA GLU A 66 31.43 -8.18 4.36
C GLU A 66 31.37 -9.65 3.94
N ALA A 67 30.18 -10.19 3.67
CA ALA A 67 30.01 -11.58 3.24
C ALA A 67 30.63 -11.89 1.87
N LEU A 68 30.64 -10.92 0.95
CA LEU A 68 31.29 -11.05 -0.36
C LEU A 68 32.82 -11.02 -0.23
N VAL A 69 33.36 -10.16 0.65
CA VAL A 69 34.80 -10.11 0.95
C VAL A 69 35.26 -11.40 1.63
N GLU A 70 34.51 -11.95 2.59
CA GLU A 70 34.84 -13.23 3.23
C GLU A 70 34.87 -14.39 2.23
N LYS A 71 33.91 -14.46 1.31
CA LYS A 71 33.92 -15.47 0.23
C LYS A 71 35.08 -15.28 -0.74
N GLN A 72 35.41 -14.03 -1.09
CA GLN A 72 36.55 -13.74 -1.96
C GLN A 72 37.88 -14.06 -1.25
N ALA A 73 38.03 -13.76 0.04
CA ALA A 73 39.21 -14.12 0.81
C ALA A 73 39.39 -15.64 0.91
N CYS A 74 38.30 -16.41 0.99
CA CYS A 74 38.35 -17.87 0.97
C CYS A 74 38.57 -18.45 -0.45
N ALA A 75 38.21 -17.71 -1.52
CA ALA A 75 38.40 -18.13 -2.91
C ALA A 75 39.75 -17.67 -3.51
N GLN A 76 40.39 -16.63 -2.96
CA GLN A 76 41.63 -16.03 -3.44
C GLN A 76 42.92 -16.73 -2.96
N GLN A 77 42.89 -18.07 -2.79
CA GLN A 77 44.10 -18.87 -3.00
C GLN A 77 44.36 -19.16 -4.49
N SER A 78 43.48 -18.71 -5.39
CA SER A 78 43.66 -18.96 -6.82
C SER A 78 43.36 -17.72 -7.65
N LEU A 79 44.46 -17.17 -8.20
CA LEU A 79 44.55 -16.59 -9.55
C LEU A 79 44.02 -15.15 -9.78
N PHE A 80 45.00 -14.23 -9.83
CA PHE A 80 45.08 -12.96 -10.59
C PHE A 80 44.59 -11.62 -9.98
N ASP A 81 45.56 -10.70 -9.89
CA ASP A 81 45.52 -9.23 -9.99
C ASP A 81 44.48 -8.41 -9.20
N GLY A 82 44.84 -8.09 -7.95
CA GLY A 82 45.27 -6.72 -7.65
C GLY A 82 44.26 -5.56 -7.67
N LYS A 83 42.94 -5.78 -7.69
CA LYS A 83 41.97 -4.72 -7.37
C LYS A 83 40.90 -5.21 -6.40
N PRO A 84 40.74 -4.58 -5.21
CA PRO A 84 39.60 -4.85 -4.35
C PRO A 84 38.36 -4.37 -5.10
N VAL A 85 37.56 -5.31 -5.61
CA VAL A 85 36.26 -4.99 -6.19
C VAL A 85 35.41 -4.55 -5.02
N GLN A 86 35.26 -3.23 -4.85
CA GLN A 86 34.25 -2.66 -3.97
C GLN A 86 32.91 -3.22 -4.47
N ALA A 87 32.41 -4.24 -3.78
CA ALA A 87 31.20 -4.94 -4.16
C ALA A 87 29.99 -4.04 -3.84
N HIS A 88 29.78 -3.02 -4.68
CA HIS A 88 28.58 -2.22 -4.67
C HIS A 88 27.43 -3.09 -5.17
N VAL A 89 26.76 -3.80 -4.25
CA VAL A 89 25.56 -4.57 -4.58
C VAL A 89 24.44 -3.58 -4.90
N SER A 90 23.95 -3.60 -6.14
CA SER A 90 22.79 -2.81 -6.51
C SER A 90 21.53 -3.52 -6.04
N LEU A 91 21.03 -3.10 -4.88
CA LEU A 91 19.84 -3.64 -4.22
C LEU A 91 18.56 -3.51 -5.06
N SER A 92 18.57 -2.65 -6.08
CA SER A 92 17.52 -2.43 -7.06
C SER A 92 17.38 -3.55 -8.09
N SER A 93 18.40 -4.40 -8.31
CA SER A 93 18.31 -5.54 -9.23
C SER A 93 17.94 -6.82 -8.47
N ASN A 94 16.81 -7.43 -8.83
CA ASN A 94 16.35 -8.67 -8.20
C ASN A 94 17.33 -9.83 -8.45
N GLU A 95 18.07 -9.83 -9.56
CA GLU A 95 19.06 -10.86 -9.89
C GLU A 95 20.31 -10.72 -9.02
N GLN A 96 20.88 -9.51 -8.94
CA GLN A 96 22.06 -9.27 -8.10
C GLN A 96 21.77 -9.48 -6.61
N LEU A 97 20.54 -9.18 -6.17
CA LEU A 97 20.11 -9.45 -4.81
C LEU A 97 19.98 -10.96 -4.55
N LYS A 98 19.52 -11.76 -5.53
CA LYS A 98 19.54 -13.23 -5.42
C LYS A 98 20.97 -13.76 -5.34
N ASP A 99 21.86 -13.29 -6.20
CA ASP A 99 23.25 -13.74 -6.24
C ASP A 99 23.98 -13.42 -4.93
N SER A 100 23.71 -12.25 -4.35
CA SER A 100 24.27 -11.84 -3.05
C SER A 100 23.71 -12.69 -1.90
N LEU A 101 22.41 -13.05 -1.94
CA LEU A 101 21.81 -13.95 -0.95
C LEU A 101 22.34 -15.39 -1.09
N HIS A 102 22.55 -15.86 -2.31
CA HIS A 102 23.24 -17.13 -2.58
C HIS A 102 24.70 -17.10 -2.11
N ALA A 103 25.37 -15.95 -2.19
CA ALA A 103 26.71 -15.76 -1.64
C ALA A 103 26.71 -15.96 -0.11
N LEU A 104 25.67 -15.52 0.60
CA LEU A 104 25.47 -15.77 2.04
C LEU A 104 25.00 -17.19 2.39
N GLY A 105 24.88 -18.10 1.42
CA GLY A 105 24.41 -19.47 1.66
C GLY A 105 22.88 -19.60 1.73
N ILE A 106 22.15 -18.52 1.48
CA ILE A 106 20.68 -18.51 1.47
C ILE A 106 20.22 -18.84 0.05
N LYS A 107 19.75 -20.07 -0.18
CA LYS A 107 19.21 -20.47 -1.49
C LYS A 107 17.80 -19.91 -1.69
N VAL A 108 17.68 -18.79 -2.40
CA VAL A 108 16.38 -18.13 -2.64
C VAL A 108 15.98 -18.29 -4.12
N THR A 109 14.83 -18.92 -4.38
CA THR A 109 14.29 -19.04 -5.76
C THR A 109 13.68 -17.73 -6.26
N SER A 110 13.09 -16.92 -5.38
CA SER A 110 12.48 -15.62 -5.70
C SER A 110 12.55 -14.62 -4.55
N THR A 111 12.79 -13.35 -4.85
CA THR A 111 12.90 -12.23 -3.90
C THR A 111 11.54 -11.63 -3.53
N ASN A 112 10.47 -12.40 -3.70
CA ASN A 112 9.11 -12.03 -3.35
C ASN A 112 8.90 -12.03 -1.84
N ALA A 113 7.95 -11.22 -1.37
CA ALA A 113 7.64 -11.09 0.05
C ALA A 113 7.33 -12.43 0.73
N VAL A 114 6.69 -13.37 0.02
CA VAL A 114 6.29 -14.69 0.54
C VAL A 114 7.50 -15.61 0.77
N THR A 115 8.39 -15.73 -0.22
CA THR A 115 9.62 -16.55 -0.11
C THR A 115 10.59 -15.99 0.91
N LEU A 116 10.74 -14.66 0.96
CA LEU A 116 11.57 -14.02 1.99
C LEU A 116 10.96 -14.20 3.38
N ALA A 117 9.63 -14.12 3.52
CA ALA A 117 8.96 -14.30 4.82
C ALA A 117 9.17 -15.71 5.39
N ALA A 118 9.22 -16.74 4.53
CA ALA A 118 9.51 -18.12 4.92
C ALA A 118 10.97 -18.35 5.38
N MET A 119 11.87 -17.40 5.09
CA MET A 119 13.31 -17.49 5.38
C MET A 119 13.77 -16.41 6.37
N LYS A 120 12.86 -15.84 7.16
CA LYS A 120 13.20 -14.78 8.15
C LYS A 120 14.27 -15.21 9.14
N ASP A 121 14.28 -16.48 9.55
CA ASP A 121 15.22 -17.01 10.53
C ASP A 121 16.54 -17.50 9.90
N ALA A 122 16.65 -17.47 8.56
CA ALA A 122 17.84 -17.97 7.87
C ALA A 122 19.05 -17.04 8.03
N HIS A 123 18.81 -15.72 8.07
CA HIS A 123 19.87 -14.73 8.27
C HIS A 123 19.29 -13.37 8.71
N PRO A 124 19.94 -12.62 9.61
CA PRO A 124 19.48 -11.30 10.06
C PRO A 124 19.32 -10.26 8.94
N VAL A 125 19.94 -10.47 7.77
CA VAL A 125 19.78 -9.59 6.59
C VAL A 125 18.41 -9.72 5.92
N VAL A 126 17.74 -10.87 6.03
CA VAL A 126 16.45 -11.14 5.37
C VAL A 126 15.35 -10.21 5.87
N PRO A 127 15.12 -10.02 7.18
CA PRO A 127 14.14 -9.05 7.67
C PRO A 127 14.48 -7.60 7.27
N LEU A 128 15.77 -7.22 7.23
CA LEU A 128 16.19 -5.90 6.78
C LEU A 128 15.82 -5.64 5.31
N ILE A 129 16.06 -6.63 4.43
CA ILE A 129 15.68 -6.55 3.01
C ILE A 129 14.16 -6.45 2.84
N GLN A 130 13.38 -7.17 3.64
CA GLN A 130 11.92 -7.08 3.60
C GLN A 130 11.42 -5.69 4.01
N GLU A 131 11.98 -5.12 5.08
CA GLU A 131 11.65 -3.77 5.53
C GLU A 131 12.01 -2.73 4.46
N TRP A 132 13.22 -2.83 3.89
CA TRP A 132 13.68 -1.97 2.81
C TRP A 132 12.76 -2.02 1.59
N LYS A 133 12.38 -3.22 1.12
CA LYS A 133 11.44 -3.37 -0.01
C LYS A 133 10.06 -2.78 0.29
N LYS A 134 9.56 -2.96 1.52
CA LYS A 134 8.27 -2.38 1.95
C LYS A 134 8.33 -0.85 1.92
N LEU A 135 9.39 -0.26 2.48
CA LEU A 135 9.58 1.19 2.51
C LEU A 135 9.82 1.76 1.11
N GLN A 136 10.60 1.08 0.27
CA GLN A 136 10.83 1.50 -1.11
C GLN A 136 9.51 1.56 -1.91
N LYS A 137 8.67 0.53 -1.80
CA LYS A 137 7.33 0.54 -2.43
C LYS A 137 6.48 1.68 -1.88
N PHE A 138 6.52 1.90 -0.58
CA PHE A 138 5.80 3.01 0.06
C PHE A 138 6.23 4.36 -0.54
N VAL A 139 7.52 4.67 -0.54
CA VAL A 139 8.06 5.94 -1.05
C VAL A 139 7.77 6.09 -2.54
N SER A 140 7.84 5.00 -3.31
CA SER A 140 7.50 5.03 -4.74
C SER A 140 6.01 5.30 -5.00
N SER A 141 5.10 4.77 -4.17
CA SER A 141 3.65 4.90 -4.36
C SER A 141 3.04 6.13 -3.69
N PHE A 142 3.60 6.58 -2.57
CA PHE A 142 3.05 7.64 -1.71
C PHE A 142 4.06 8.77 -1.43
N GLY A 143 5.14 8.84 -2.21
CA GLY A 143 6.16 9.88 -2.14
C GLY A 143 5.74 11.20 -2.76
N GLU A 144 6.70 11.97 -3.24
CA GLU A 144 6.45 13.30 -3.83
C GLU A 144 5.51 13.25 -5.03
N THR A 145 5.57 12.20 -5.85
CA THR A 145 4.66 12.00 -7.00
C THR A 145 3.19 11.88 -6.58
N PHE A 146 2.92 11.39 -5.37
CA PHE A 146 1.55 11.39 -4.84
C PHE A 146 1.11 12.81 -4.47
N LEU A 147 2.01 13.62 -3.90
CA LEU A 147 1.72 15.01 -3.55
C LEU A 147 1.49 15.92 -4.77
N GLU A 148 1.97 15.55 -5.95
CA GLU A 148 1.62 16.23 -7.22
C GLU A 148 0.13 16.20 -7.54
N HIS A 149 -0.64 15.28 -6.94
CA HIS A 149 -2.09 15.22 -7.10
C HIS A 149 -2.86 16.19 -6.19
N VAL A 150 -2.16 16.93 -5.33
CA VAL A 150 -2.77 17.96 -4.49
C VAL A 150 -3.04 19.21 -5.35
N GLY A 151 -4.31 19.59 -5.44
CA GLY A 151 -4.75 20.78 -6.15
C GLY A 151 -4.32 22.09 -5.47
N SER A 152 -4.54 23.21 -6.15
CA SER A 152 -4.24 24.55 -5.65
C SER A 152 -5.03 24.93 -4.39
N ASP A 153 -6.11 24.21 -4.09
CA ASP A 153 -6.96 24.34 -2.92
C ASP A 153 -6.52 23.45 -1.73
N ASN A 154 -5.34 22.81 -1.84
CA ASN A 154 -4.82 21.83 -0.88
C ASN A 154 -5.71 20.60 -0.71
N ARG A 155 -6.46 20.22 -1.75
CA ARG A 155 -7.30 19.03 -1.76
C ARG A 155 -6.85 18.04 -2.81
N ILE A 156 -7.12 16.76 -2.55
CA ILE A 156 -6.98 15.70 -3.54
C ILE A 156 -8.36 15.36 -4.07
N HIS A 157 -8.50 15.44 -5.39
CA HIS A 157 -9.71 15.10 -6.15
C HIS A 157 -9.47 13.80 -6.91
N ALA A 158 -9.68 12.67 -6.24
CA ALA A 158 -9.60 11.37 -6.89
C ALA A 158 -10.78 11.14 -7.83
N THR A 159 -10.56 10.44 -8.94
CA THR A 159 -11.64 9.94 -9.79
C THR A 159 -12.13 8.60 -9.26
N PHE A 160 -13.42 8.46 -9.06
CA PHE A 160 -14.08 7.23 -8.64
C PHE A 160 -14.73 6.54 -9.83
N ASP A 161 -14.42 5.27 -10.01
CA ASP A 161 -15.06 4.41 -10.99
C ASP A 161 -16.04 3.47 -10.27
N GLN A 162 -17.33 3.76 -10.44
CA GLN A 162 -18.43 3.03 -9.82
C GLN A 162 -18.51 1.58 -10.27
N LEU A 163 -18.14 1.29 -11.53
CA LEU A 163 -18.21 -0.05 -12.12
C LEU A 163 -16.81 -0.59 -12.45
N GLY A 164 -15.77 -0.07 -11.80
CA GLY A 164 -14.38 -0.34 -12.18
C GLY A 164 -13.87 -1.73 -11.82
N ALA A 165 -14.46 -2.40 -10.83
CA ALA A 165 -14.10 -3.77 -10.48
C ALA A 165 -15.20 -4.76 -10.89
N ASP A 166 -14.82 -5.94 -11.40
CA ASP A 166 -15.75 -7.02 -11.78
C ASP A 166 -16.71 -7.43 -10.67
N SER A 167 -16.30 -7.23 -9.41
CA SER A 167 -17.13 -7.47 -8.22
C SER A 167 -18.23 -6.44 -7.96
N GLY A 168 -18.31 -5.36 -8.75
CA GLY A 168 -19.19 -4.21 -8.52
C GLY A 168 -18.70 -3.26 -7.42
N ARG A 169 -17.42 -3.35 -7.02
CA ARG A 169 -16.81 -2.42 -6.06
C ARG A 169 -16.36 -1.15 -6.78
N PHE A 170 -16.50 -0.01 -6.09
CA PHE A 170 -15.82 1.22 -6.48
C PHE A 170 -14.32 0.97 -6.61
N SER A 171 -13.72 1.50 -7.66
CA SER A 171 -12.27 1.73 -7.72
C SER A 171 -12.00 3.24 -7.74
N CYS A 172 -10.76 3.65 -7.46
CA CYS A 172 -10.38 5.05 -7.60
C CYS A 172 -8.97 5.19 -8.17
N TYR A 173 -8.75 6.26 -8.92
CA TYR A 173 -7.50 6.54 -9.61
C TYR A 173 -7.24 8.05 -9.69
N ARG A 174 -5.98 8.43 -9.95
CA ARG A 174 -5.50 9.82 -10.00
C ARG A 174 -5.86 10.66 -8.75
N PRO A 175 -5.43 10.29 -7.52
CA PRO A 175 -4.68 9.09 -7.12
C PRO A 175 -5.58 8.03 -6.47
N ASN A 176 -5.04 6.83 -6.22
CA ASN A 176 -5.79 5.77 -5.53
C ASN A 176 -5.82 6.03 -4.01
N LEU A 177 -6.96 6.49 -3.51
CA LEU A 177 -7.21 6.77 -2.09
C LEU A 177 -7.64 5.52 -1.28
N GLN A 178 -8.04 4.43 -1.93
CA GLN A 178 -8.48 3.22 -1.25
C GLN A 178 -7.31 2.40 -0.70
N GLN A 179 -6.15 2.46 -1.37
CA GLN A 179 -4.99 1.61 -1.05
C GLN A 179 -3.96 2.27 -0.12
N ILE A 180 -4.31 3.38 0.53
CA ILE A 180 -3.42 4.08 1.45
C ILE A 180 -3.12 3.15 2.64
N PRO A 181 -1.86 2.78 2.91
CA PRO A 181 -1.50 1.86 3.99
C PRO A 181 -1.88 2.46 5.35
N LYS A 182 -2.17 1.58 6.31
CA LYS A 182 -2.29 1.95 7.71
C LYS A 182 -0.97 1.61 8.40
N GLU A 183 -0.37 2.58 9.07
CA GLU A 183 0.79 2.32 9.93
C GLU A 183 0.37 2.21 11.40
N LYS A 184 1.18 1.49 12.18
CA LYS A 184 0.98 1.38 13.63
C LYS A 184 1.49 2.63 14.36
N ASP A 185 2.61 3.14 13.88
CA ASP A 185 3.23 4.35 14.40
C ASP A 185 2.42 5.56 13.92
N PRO A 186 1.83 6.33 14.85
CA PRO A 186 1.06 7.51 14.53
C PRO A 186 1.84 8.54 13.71
N ASP A 187 3.13 8.72 13.99
CA ASP A 187 3.97 9.74 13.34
C ASP A 187 4.46 9.29 11.96
N ALA A 188 4.26 8.02 11.61
CA ALA A 188 4.55 7.46 10.30
C ALA A 188 3.29 7.19 9.46
N ASP A 189 2.09 7.45 10.02
CA ASP A 189 0.81 7.15 9.39
C ASP A 189 0.32 8.32 8.53
N ILE A 190 0.54 8.23 7.22
CA ILE A 190 0.07 9.24 6.24
C ILE A 190 -1.45 9.40 6.24
N ARG A 191 -2.23 8.45 6.78
CA ARG A 191 -3.67 8.62 6.94
C ARG A 191 -4.03 9.80 7.84
N ARG A 192 -3.12 10.22 8.74
CA ARG A 192 -3.30 11.40 9.59
C ARG A 192 -3.06 12.72 8.87
N CYS A 193 -2.45 12.68 7.69
CA CYS A 193 -2.27 13.87 6.85
C CYS A 193 -3.59 14.28 6.18
N PHE A 194 -4.61 13.42 6.14
CA PHE A 194 -5.94 13.80 5.68
C PHE A 194 -6.68 14.52 6.81
N ILE A 195 -6.96 15.80 6.61
CA ILE A 195 -7.50 16.69 7.63
C ILE A 195 -8.90 17.19 7.26
N ALA A 196 -9.69 17.55 8.27
CA ALA A 196 -10.93 18.26 8.03
C ALA A 196 -10.64 19.73 7.71
N ARG A 197 -11.56 20.38 7.00
CA ARG A 197 -11.52 21.83 6.84
C ARG A 197 -11.77 22.54 8.18
N PRO A 198 -11.29 23.80 8.35
CA PRO A 198 -11.48 24.55 9.60
C PRO A 198 -12.94 24.57 10.05
N GLY A 199 -13.19 24.23 11.32
CA GLY A 199 -14.54 24.14 11.90
C GLY A 199 -15.29 22.83 11.63
N TYR A 200 -14.65 21.83 11.02
CA TYR A 200 -15.24 20.53 10.72
C TYR A 200 -14.42 19.40 11.35
N THR A 201 -15.00 18.21 11.40
CA THR A 201 -14.32 16.98 11.85
C THR A 201 -14.61 15.86 10.87
N LEU A 202 -13.62 14.99 10.63
CA LEU A 202 -13.81 13.81 9.81
C LEU A 202 -14.57 12.74 10.58
N LEU A 203 -15.70 12.30 10.02
CA LEU A 203 -16.47 11.17 10.52
C LEU A 203 -16.17 9.93 9.68
N ILE A 204 -15.73 8.87 10.33
CA ILE A 204 -15.51 7.56 9.70
C ILE A 204 -16.65 6.64 10.13
N ALA A 205 -17.33 6.03 9.16
CA ALA A 205 -18.36 5.03 9.38
C ALA A 205 -17.95 3.73 8.69
N ASP A 206 -17.70 2.69 9.48
CA ASP A 206 -17.28 1.38 8.99
C ASP A 206 -18.36 0.32 9.26
N LEU A 207 -18.66 -0.48 8.24
CA LEU A 207 -19.63 -1.56 8.31
C LEU A 207 -18.94 -2.83 8.82
N SER A 208 -19.02 -3.05 10.12
CA SER A 208 -18.35 -4.19 10.76
C SER A 208 -18.82 -5.53 10.19
N ASN A 209 -17.87 -6.25 9.57
CA ASN A 209 -18.04 -7.61 9.05
C ASN A 209 -19.20 -7.76 8.05
N ILE A 210 -19.39 -6.77 7.16
CA ILE A 210 -20.51 -6.79 6.21
C ILE A 210 -20.53 -8.04 5.31
N GLU A 211 -19.37 -8.50 4.85
CA GLU A 211 -19.26 -9.70 4.01
C GLU A 211 -19.76 -10.95 4.74
N LEU A 212 -19.32 -11.16 5.99
CA LEU A 212 -19.77 -12.28 6.83
C LEU A 212 -21.29 -12.22 7.08
N ARG A 213 -21.83 -11.02 7.35
CA ARG A 213 -23.27 -10.84 7.56
C ARG A 213 -24.10 -11.20 6.33
N ILE A 214 -23.61 -10.85 5.13
CA ILE A 214 -24.27 -11.21 3.87
C ILE A 214 -24.22 -12.73 3.67
N CYS A 215 -23.08 -13.37 3.92
CA CYS A 215 -22.94 -14.83 3.82
C CYS A 215 -23.92 -15.56 4.75
N THR A 216 -24.05 -15.13 6.01
CA THR A 216 -24.95 -15.76 6.98
C THR A 216 -26.42 -15.61 6.59
N GLN A 217 -26.80 -14.46 6.02
CA GLN A 217 -28.16 -14.23 5.55
C GLN A 217 -28.55 -15.18 4.41
N ARG A 218 -27.63 -15.46 3.47
CA ARG A 218 -27.90 -16.35 2.34
C ARG A 218 -27.98 -17.82 2.71
N GLN A 219 -27.32 -18.23 3.80
CA GLN A 219 -27.26 -19.64 4.22
C GLN A 219 -28.41 -20.07 5.15
N HIS A 220 -29.33 -19.17 5.56
CA HIS A 220 -30.35 -19.45 6.59
C HIS A 220 -29.79 -20.14 7.85
N ALA A 221 -28.49 -19.97 8.12
CA ALA A 221 -27.81 -20.61 9.23
C ALA A 221 -28.08 -19.80 10.50
N SER A 222 -29.08 -20.23 11.27
CA SER A 222 -29.50 -19.65 12.56
C SER A 222 -28.41 -19.58 13.62
N CYS A 223 -27.26 -20.23 13.43
CA CYS A 223 -26.18 -20.33 14.42
C CYS A 223 -25.21 -19.12 14.44
N PHE A 224 -25.23 -18.23 13.44
CA PHE A 224 -24.33 -17.07 13.36
C PHE A 224 -25.07 -15.73 13.55
N ILE A 225 -25.75 -15.55 14.68
CA ILE A 225 -26.30 -14.25 15.04
C ILE A 225 -25.17 -13.36 15.58
N PHE A 226 -24.50 -12.62 14.69
CA PHE A 226 -23.52 -11.59 15.09
C PHE A 226 -24.22 -10.38 15.71
N HIS A 227 -24.48 -10.47 17.01
CA HIS A 227 -25.02 -9.39 17.83
C HIS A 227 -23.91 -8.41 18.26
N GLN A 228 -23.33 -7.68 17.31
CA GLN A 228 -22.55 -6.47 17.62
C GLN A 228 -23.17 -5.28 16.90
N ARG A 229 -23.83 -4.41 17.67
CA ARG A 229 -24.37 -3.10 17.28
C ARG A 229 -23.31 -1.98 17.37
N SER A 230 -22.07 -2.24 16.95
CA SER A 230 -21.03 -1.20 17.01
C SER A 230 -20.72 -0.65 15.62
N ILE A 231 -21.35 0.48 15.29
CA ILE A 231 -20.69 1.46 14.42
C ILE A 231 -19.49 1.96 15.22
N ARG A 232 -18.26 1.59 14.83
CA ARG A 232 -17.06 2.17 15.44
C ARG A 232 -16.98 3.64 15.01
N ARG A 233 -17.40 4.54 15.91
CA ARG A 233 -17.20 5.98 15.76
C ARG A 233 -15.83 6.33 16.31
N SER A 234 -14.84 6.47 15.43
CA SER A 234 -13.60 7.15 15.77
C SER A 234 -13.73 8.61 15.35
N ILE A 235 -13.92 9.50 16.32
CA ILE A 235 -13.87 10.95 16.11
C ILE A 235 -12.40 11.33 16.26
N THR A 236 -11.74 11.69 15.17
CA THR A 236 -10.41 12.29 15.22
C THR A 236 -10.60 13.80 15.26
N SER A 237 -10.76 14.38 16.46
CA SER A 237 -10.66 15.83 16.64
C SER A 237 -9.19 16.19 16.76
N MET A 238 -8.61 16.75 15.69
CA MET A 238 -7.32 17.44 15.78
C MET A 238 -7.66 18.89 16.16
N GLY A 239 -7.35 19.26 17.41
CA GLY A 239 -7.34 20.65 17.87
C GLY A 239 -6.07 21.36 17.44
#